data_AF-A0A7Y6ZLK5-F1
#
_entry.id   AF-A0A7Y6ZLK5-F1
#
_cell.length_a   1.000
_cell.length_b   1.000
_cell.length_c   1.000
_cell.angle_alpha   90.00
_cell.angle_beta   90.00
_cell.angle_gamma   90.00
#
_symmetry.space_group_name_H-M   'P 1'
#
loop_
_entity.id
_entity.type
_entity.pdbx_description
1 polymer ?
#
loop_
_entity_poly.entity_id
_entity_poly.type
_entity_poly.pdbx_seq_one_letter_code
_entity_poly.pdbx_strand_id
1 'polypeptide(L)' 'LAQEGWSSVHSVLNEDQFWENIEELRAAGAEGILVVPIEKMVI' A
#
# COMPACT_ATOMS: atom_id res chain seq x y z
N LEU A 1 -12.19 16.84 3.94
CA LEU A 1 -11.72 15.84 2.97
C LEU A 1 -10.28 15.54 3.34
N ALA A 2 -9.97 14.28 3.66
CA ALA A 2 -8.96 13.83 4.63
C ALA A 2 -9.36 14.16 6.10
N GLN A 3 -9.46 13.13 6.94
CA GLN A 3 -9.64 13.30 8.38
C GLN A 3 -8.31 13.76 8.98
N GLU A 4 -8.36 14.66 9.96
CA GLU A 4 -7.17 15.13 10.66
C GLU A 4 -6.41 13.92 11.27
N GLY A 5 -5.11 13.81 10.99
CA GLY A 5 -4.28 12.67 11.41
C GLY A 5 -4.14 11.53 10.40
N TRP A 6 -4.90 11.54 9.30
CA TRP A 6 -4.75 10.53 8.25
C TRP A 6 -3.84 11.02 7.11
N SER A 7 -2.96 10.13 6.65
CA SER A 7 -2.12 10.35 5.49
C SER A 7 -2.29 9.20 4.50
N SER A 8 -2.38 9.52 3.21
CA SER A 8 -2.36 8.52 2.14
C SER A 8 -0.94 8.31 1.65
N VAL A 9 -0.50 7.05 1.61
CA VAL A 9 0.83 6.66 1.11
C VAL A 9 0.65 5.81 -0.16
N HIS A 10 1.49 6.06 -1.16
CA HIS A 10 1.59 5.25 -2.37
C HIS A 10 3.00 4.71 -2.49
N SER A 11 3.13 3.39 -2.59
CA SER A 11 4.42 2.70 -2.70
C SER A 11 4.32 1.59 -3.74
N VAL A 12 5.44 1.32 -4.41
CA VAL A 12 5.61 0.15 -5.28
C VAL A 12 6.32 -0.92 -4.48
N LEU A 13 5.77 -2.13 -4.51
CA LEU A 13 6.29 -3.30 -3.79
C LEU A 13 6.56 -4.43 -4.77
N ASN A 14 7.56 -5.27 -4.48
CA ASN A 14 7.76 -6.53 -5.20
C ASN A 14 6.63 -7.50 -4.84
N GLU A 15 6.20 -8.32 -5.81
CA GLU A 15 5.11 -9.28 -5.65
C GLU A 15 5.37 -10.30 -4.52
N ASP A 16 6.60 -10.79 -4.40
CA ASP A 16 6.99 -11.75 -3.37
C ASP A 16 6.88 -11.18 -1.95
N GLN A 17 6.97 -9.86 -1.79
CA GLN A 17 6.90 -9.16 -0.49
C GLN A 17 5.54 -8.52 -0.24
N PHE A 18 4.62 -8.60 -1.21
CA PHE A 18 3.37 -7.88 -1.19
C PHE A 18 2.51 -8.27 0.03
N TRP A 19 2.24 -9.56 0.21
CA TRP A 19 1.32 -10.04 1.25
C TRP A 19 1.84 -9.79 2.66
N GLU A 20 3.14 -9.98 2.89
CA GLU A 20 3.79 -9.70 4.18
C GLU A 20 3.61 -8.23 4.59
N ASN A 21 3.96 -7.31 3.69
CA ASN A 21 3.86 -5.88 3.94
C ASN A 21 2.41 -5.41 4.13
N ILE A 22 1.44 -5.97 3.39
CA ILE A 22 0.03 -5.61 3.56
C ILE A 22 -0.49 -6.02 4.93
N GLU A 23 -0.13 -7.20 5.42
CA GLU A 23 -0.53 -7.64 6.77
C GLU A 23 0.10 -6.77 7.86
N GLU A 24 1.38 -6.38 7.72
CA GLU A 24 2.02 -5.44 8.64
C GLU A 24 1.31 -4.07 8.66
N LEU A 25 1.00 -3.52 7.48
CA LEU A 25 0.28 -2.26 7.37
C LEU A 25 -1.11 -2.34 8.00
N ARG A 26 -1.84 -3.44 7.75
CA ARG A 26 -3.16 -3.66 8.35
C ARG A 26 -3.07 -3.79 9.87
N ALA A 27 -2.06 -4.49 10.39
CA ALA A 27 -1.81 -4.60 11.83
C ALA A 27 -1.46 -3.24 12.47
N ALA A 28 -0.82 -2.34 11.72
CA ALA A 28 -0.57 -0.96 12.14
C ALA A 28 -1.82 -0.05 12.07
N GLY A 29 -2.96 -0.55 11.59
CA GLY A 29 -4.22 0.20 11.49
C GLY A 29 -4.43 0.87 10.12
N ALA A 30 -3.69 0.48 9.09
CA ALA A 30 -3.96 0.97 7.74
C ALA A 30 -5.32 0.47 7.23
N GLU A 31 -6.08 1.39 6.66
CA GLU A 31 -7.40 1.14 6.09
C GLU A 31 -7.45 1.58 4.63
N GLY A 32 -8.37 1.00 3.85
CA GLY A 32 -8.60 1.40 2.46
C GLY A 32 -7.45 1.08 1.51
N ILE A 33 -6.70 0.00 1.78
CA ILE A 33 -5.57 -0.44 0.95
C ILE A 33 -6.09 -0.83 -0.45
N LEU A 34 -5.62 -0.12 -1.48
CA LEU A 34 -5.87 -0.42 -2.88
C LEU A 34 -4.61 -1.01 -3.51
N VAL A 35 -4.80 -2.08 -4.29
CA VAL A 35 -3.72 -2.82 -4.93
C VAL A 35 -3.97 -2.81 -6.43
N VAL A 36 -2.97 -2.41 -7.20
CA VAL A 36 -3.04 -2.38 -8.66
C VAL A 36 -1.77 -3.02 -9.21
N PRO A 37 -1.86 -4.04 -10.09
CA PRO A 37 -0.69 -4.62 -10.72
C PRO A 37 -0.05 -3.62 -11.71
N ILE A 38 1.28 -3.63 -11.80
CA ILE A 38 2.03 -2.80 -12.76
C ILE A 38 2.44 -3.67 -13.94
N GLU A 39 1.80 -3.48 -15.10
CA GLU A 39 2.07 -4.28 -16.29
C GLU A 39 3.41 -3.95 -16.97
N LYS A 40 3.80 -2.67 -16.94
CA LYS A 40 5.06 -2.18 -17.50
C LYS A 40 5.63 -1.10 -16.61
N MET A 41 6.89 -1.27 -16.24
CA MET A 41 7.67 -0.25 -15.56
C MET A 41 8.78 0.21 -16.51
N VAL A 42 8.93 1.51 -16.66
CA VAL A 42 10.07 2.12 -17.34
C VAL A 42 10.86 2.86 -16.26
N ILE A 43 12.15 2.54 -16.15
CA ILE A 43 13.07 3.09 -15.15
C ILE A 43 13.84 4.26 -15.77
#